data_AF-A0A9P9YSN4-F1
#
_entry.id   AF-A0A9P9YSN4-F1
#
_cell.length_a   1.000
_cell.length_b   1.000
_cell.length_c   1.000
_cell.angle_alpha   90.00
_cell.angle_beta   90.00
_cell.angle_gamma   90.00
#
_symmetry.space_group_name_H-M   'P 1'
#
loop_
_entity.id
_entity.type
_entity.pdbx_description
1 polymer ?
#
loop_
_entity_poly.entity_id
_entity_poly.type
_entity_poly.pdbx_seq_one_letter_code
_entity_poly.pdbx_strand_id
1 'polypeptide(L)'
;MAWQQELVMGKPRSGICKYSLTPTLDTLASIREFKQLRHELRHIECLSEDRLIGYGQTRVTIWDHRSGDTLMNYDLGRPLGSSLAAMHYPSIDIDQSSMLVLYQHLKEPNRPAEVHVIACELSHATPSHRLLQVHRLPSPQFDDTTEAINTGDHLIIKSATNDEAWISAADPRQLTYLAPQGNGVQRFYARHKSQVIEMSPQYLTVDSIANHMLKLAVQQQHLA
;
A
#
# COMPACT_ATOMS: atom_id res chain seq x y z
N MET A 1 -17.57 8.17 5.20
CA MET A 1 -18.30 6.89 5.06
C MET A 1 -18.55 6.62 3.59
N ALA A 2 -18.42 5.37 3.15
CA ALA A 2 -18.89 4.94 1.82
C ALA A 2 -20.22 4.19 2.02
N TRP A 3 -21.18 4.41 1.12
CA TRP A 3 -22.46 3.72 1.15
C TRP A 3 -22.73 3.09 -0.21
N GLN A 4 -23.33 1.91 -0.18
CA GLN A 4 -23.69 1.15 -1.36
C GLN A 4 -25.18 1.36 -1.63
N GLN A 5 -25.52 1.61 -2.89
CA GLN A 5 -26.91 1.65 -3.33
C GLN A 5 -27.07 0.71 -4.52
N GLU A 6 -27.83 -0.35 -4.32
CA GLU A 6 -28.53 -1.00 -5.42
C GLU A 6 -29.86 -0.26 -5.67
N LEU A 7 -30.36 -0.37 -6.91
CA LEU A 7 -31.51 0.33 -7.53
C LEU A 7 -31.14 1.69 -8.14
N VAL A 8 -31.32 1.96 -9.44
CA VAL A 8 -32.26 1.49 -10.47
C VAL A 8 -31.45 1.02 -11.70
N MET A 9 -31.79 -0.11 -12.33
CA MET A 9 -31.08 -0.77 -13.46
C MET A 9 -29.99 -1.82 -13.15
N GLY A 10 -29.91 -2.35 -11.93
CA GLY A 10 -29.12 -3.57 -11.64
C GLY A 10 -27.60 -3.46 -11.77
N LYS A 11 -27.03 -2.25 -11.73
CA LYS A 11 -25.57 -2.04 -11.68
C LYS A 11 -25.15 -1.45 -10.34
N PRO A 12 -24.11 -1.98 -9.69
CA PRO A 12 -23.67 -1.51 -8.39
C PRO A 12 -23.19 -0.05 -8.48
N ARG A 13 -23.64 0.78 -7.54
CA ARG A 13 -23.16 2.15 -7.37
C ARG A 13 -22.63 2.36 -5.95
N SER A 14 -21.54 3.10 -5.87
CA SER A 14 -20.99 3.54 -4.59
C SER A 14 -20.96 5.07 -4.53
N GLY A 15 -21.42 5.60 -3.41
CA GLY A 15 -21.28 7.01 -3.03
C GLY A 15 -20.29 7.15 -1.89
N ILE A 16 -19.52 8.23 -1.89
CA ILE A 16 -18.66 8.61 -0.77
C ILE A 16 -19.07 9.98 -0.29
N CYS A 17 -19.20 10.11 1.04
CA CYS A 17 -19.38 11.39 1.70
C CYS A 17 -18.31 11.59 2.76
N LYS A 18 -17.70 12.78 2.75
CA LYS A 18 -16.73 13.26 3.73
C LYS A 18 -17.41 14.26 4.66
N TYR A 19 -17.27 14.00 5.95
CA TYR A 19 -17.69 14.88 7.02
C TYR A 19 -16.44 15.49 7.63
N SER A 20 -16.34 16.81 7.64
CA SER A 20 -15.27 17.51 8.34
C SER A 20 -15.81 17.99 9.68
N LEU A 21 -15.13 17.66 10.77
CA LEU A 21 -15.49 18.10 12.12
C LEU A 21 -14.85 19.46 12.41
N THR A 22 -15.51 20.28 13.23
CA THR A 22 -14.87 21.44 13.83
C THR A 22 -13.77 21.00 14.81
N PRO A 23 -12.77 21.85 15.12
CA PRO A 23 -11.69 21.46 16.03
C PRO A 23 -12.17 21.04 17.42
N THR A 24 -13.34 21.52 17.87
CA THR A 24 -13.94 21.14 19.15
C THR A 24 -14.72 19.84 19.09
N LEU A 25 -14.88 19.24 17.89
CA LEU A 25 -15.61 18.00 17.62
C LEU A 25 -17.12 18.03 17.89
N ASP A 26 -17.67 19.17 18.30
CA ASP A 26 -19.08 19.31 18.68
C ASP A 26 -20.01 19.41 17.45
N THR A 27 -19.47 19.86 16.33
CA THR A 27 -20.25 20.15 15.11
C THR A 27 -19.52 19.78 13.83
N LEU A 28 -20.29 19.61 12.76
CA LEU A 28 -19.74 19.46 11.41
C LEU A 28 -19.32 20.83 10.88
N ALA A 29 -18.06 20.95 10.46
CA ALA A 29 -17.55 22.10 9.72
C ALA A 29 -18.01 22.09 8.26
N SER A 30 -18.09 20.92 7.63
CA SER A 30 -18.60 20.78 6.26
C SER A 30 -18.99 19.33 5.92
N ILE A 31 -19.86 19.19 4.92
CA ILE A 31 -20.21 17.91 4.30
C ILE A 31 -19.87 18.02 2.81
N ARG A 32 -19.18 17.01 2.27
CA ARG A 32 -18.78 16.96 0.87
C ARG A 32 -19.11 15.61 0.27
N GLU A 33 -19.90 15.63 -0.80
CA GLU A 33 -20.20 14.44 -1.59
C GLU A 33 -19.20 14.30 -2.73
N PHE A 34 -18.71 13.09 -2.94
CA PHE A 34 -17.85 12.73 -4.05
C PHE A 34 -18.72 12.22 -5.20
N LYS A 35 -18.21 12.35 -6.43
CA LYS A 35 -18.92 11.86 -7.62
C LYS A 35 -19.23 10.37 -7.50
N GLN A 36 -20.48 10.00 -7.78
CA GLN A 36 -20.94 8.61 -7.73
C GLN A 36 -20.14 7.70 -8.67
N LEU A 37 -19.86 6.49 -8.21
CA LEU A 37 -19.19 5.45 -8.99
C LEU A 37 -20.18 4.46 -9.58
N ARG A 38 -19.77 3.86 -10.70
CA ARG A 38 -20.48 2.78 -11.38
C ARG A 38 -19.92 1.39 -11.04
N HIS A 39 -19.20 1.29 -9.93
CA HIS A 39 -18.69 0.04 -9.39
C HIS A 39 -18.73 0.11 -7.87
N GLU A 40 -18.74 -1.06 -7.25
CA GLU A 40 -18.70 -1.23 -5.80
C GLU A 40 -17.30 -0.96 -5.26
N LEU A 41 -17.23 -0.26 -4.13
CA LEU A 41 -16.02 -0.12 -3.32
C LEU A 41 -16.01 -1.13 -2.17
N ARG A 42 -14.87 -1.77 -2.00
CA ARG A 42 -14.57 -2.70 -0.89
C ARG A 42 -13.72 -2.06 0.19
N HIS A 43 -12.82 -1.16 -0.21
CA HIS A 43 -11.89 -0.51 0.70
C HIS A 43 -11.61 0.92 0.23
N ILE A 44 -11.34 1.80 1.19
CA ILE A 44 -10.88 3.17 0.93
C ILE A 44 -9.69 3.47 1.83
N GLU A 45 -8.71 4.19 1.31
CA GLU A 45 -7.58 4.71 2.09
C GLU A 45 -7.29 6.16 1.68
N CYS A 46 -6.78 6.95 2.61
CA CYS A 46 -6.32 8.30 2.33
C CYS A 46 -4.80 8.34 2.44
N LEU A 47 -4.14 8.79 1.39
CA LEU A 47 -2.71 9.07 1.40
C LEU A 47 -2.42 10.43 2.06
N SER A 48 -1.18 10.60 2.50
CA SER A 48 -0.68 11.82 3.14
C SER A 48 -0.76 13.07 2.24
N GLU A 49 -0.84 12.90 0.92
CA GLU A 49 -0.86 13.99 -0.06
C GLU A 49 -2.27 14.38 -0.53
N ASP A 50 -3.27 14.30 0.36
CA ASP A 50 -4.66 14.62 0.01
C ASP A 50 -5.19 13.81 -1.19
N ARG A 51 -4.74 12.57 -1.35
CA ARG A 51 -5.31 11.63 -2.32
C ARG A 51 -6.14 10.59 -1.60
N LEU A 52 -7.42 10.50 -1.95
CA LEU A 52 -8.29 9.41 -1.50
C LEU A 52 -8.28 8.32 -2.57
N ILE A 53 -8.02 7.07 -2.18
CA ILE A 53 -8.04 5.92 -3.08
C ILE A 53 -9.19 5.01 -2.67
N GLY A 54 -9.94 4.54 -3.66
CA GLY A 54 -11.01 3.57 -3.50
C GLY A 54 -10.71 2.33 -4.31
N TYR A 55 -10.77 1.19 -3.64
CA TYR A 55 -10.54 -0.14 -4.20
C TYR A 55 -11.86 -0.85 -4.38
N GLY A 56 -12.18 -1.21 -5.62
CA GLY A 56 -13.28 -2.10 -5.97
C GLY A 56 -12.80 -3.53 -6.22
N GLN A 57 -13.60 -4.32 -6.94
CA GLN A 57 -13.24 -5.70 -7.29
C GLN A 57 -12.07 -5.77 -8.27
N THR A 58 -12.11 -5.00 -9.35
CA THR A 58 -11.05 -4.93 -10.38
C THR A 58 -10.64 -3.50 -10.70
N ARG A 59 -11.21 -2.53 -9.98
CA ARG A 59 -11.12 -1.12 -10.30
C ARG A 59 -10.52 -0.33 -9.15
N VAL A 60 -9.75 0.68 -9.48
CA VAL A 60 -9.21 1.65 -8.53
C VAL A 60 -9.66 3.03 -8.97
N THR A 61 -10.25 3.79 -8.06
CA THR A 61 -10.58 5.21 -8.30
C THR A 61 -9.80 6.08 -7.33
N ILE A 62 -9.28 7.20 -7.84
CA ILE A 62 -8.50 8.15 -7.08
C ILE A 62 -9.22 9.49 -7.14
N TRP A 63 -9.35 10.12 -5.98
CA TRP A 63 -9.92 11.46 -5.86
C TRP A 63 -8.95 12.40 -5.18
N ASP A 64 -9.11 13.68 -5.48
CA ASP A 64 -8.61 14.74 -4.64
C ASP A 64 -9.44 14.76 -3.35
N HIS A 65 -8.80 14.58 -2.21
CA HIS A 65 -9.43 14.49 -0.90
C HIS A 65 -10.04 15.83 -0.45
N ARG A 66 -9.56 16.97 -1.00
CA ARG A 66 -10.02 18.31 -0.65
C ARG A 66 -11.23 18.72 -1.48
N SER A 67 -11.17 18.55 -2.79
CA SER A 67 -12.23 18.96 -3.72
C SER A 67 -13.29 17.87 -3.91
N GLY A 68 -12.93 16.60 -3.79
CA GLY A 68 -13.79 15.46 -4.10
C GLY A 68 -13.81 15.09 -5.59
N ASP A 69 -13.02 15.77 -6.41
CA ASP A 69 -12.93 15.51 -7.84
C ASP A 69 -12.25 14.18 -8.10
N THR A 70 -12.80 13.42 -9.05
CA THR A 70 -12.14 12.21 -9.53
C THR A 70 -10.92 12.60 -10.34
N LEU A 71 -9.75 12.21 -9.84
CA LEU A 71 -8.50 12.40 -10.55
C LEU A 71 -8.35 11.32 -11.60
N MET A 72 -8.49 10.04 -11.23
CA MET A 72 -8.29 8.91 -12.13
C MET A 72 -9.20 7.73 -11.78
N ASN A 73 -9.48 6.88 -12.76
CA ASN A 73 -10.24 5.64 -12.59
C ASN A 73 -9.67 4.56 -13.51
N TYR A 74 -9.15 3.49 -12.92
CA TYR A 74 -8.52 2.39 -13.60
C TYR A 74 -9.42 1.16 -13.56
N ASP A 75 -9.52 0.47 -14.70
CA ASP A 75 -9.97 -0.93 -14.73
C ASP A 75 -8.75 -1.80 -14.97
N LEU A 76 -8.35 -2.54 -13.94
CA LEU A 76 -7.13 -3.34 -13.95
C LEU A 76 -7.33 -4.70 -14.64
N GLY A 77 -8.58 -5.03 -14.99
CA GLY A 77 -8.93 -6.29 -15.66
C GLY A 77 -8.67 -7.55 -14.82
N ARG A 78 -8.35 -7.40 -13.54
CA ARG A 78 -8.03 -8.49 -12.61
C ARG A 78 -8.57 -8.20 -11.21
N PRO A 79 -8.89 -9.25 -10.42
CA PRO A 79 -9.26 -9.07 -9.03
C PRO A 79 -8.16 -8.36 -8.23
N LEU A 80 -8.58 -7.39 -7.41
CA LEU A 80 -7.75 -6.75 -6.40
C LEU A 80 -7.80 -7.56 -5.11
N GLY A 81 -6.65 -7.59 -4.43
CA GLY A 81 -6.49 -8.24 -3.13
C GLY A 81 -6.77 -7.29 -1.97
N SER A 82 -6.22 -7.62 -0.80
CA SER A 82 -6.12 -6.65 0.30
C SER A 82 -5.02 -5.63 -0.02
N SER A 83 -5.32 -4.34 0.19
CA SER A 83 -4.32 -3.30 0.00
C SER A 83 -3.30 -3.35 1.13
N LEU A 84 -2.03 -3.56 0.78
CA LEU A 84 -0.91 -3.52 1.74
C LEU A 84 -0.36 -2.11 1.89
N ALA A 85 -0.21 -1.42 0.77
CA ALA A 85 0.26 -0.04 0.71
C ALA A 85 -0.02 0.55 -0.67
N ALA A 86 -0.05 1.87 -0.71
CA ALA A 86 0.12 2.65 -1.93
C ALA A 86 1.24 3.69 -1.72
N MET A 87 2.08 3.85 -2.75
CA MET A 87 3.19 4.80 -2.79
C MET A 87 3.00 5.76 -3.96
N HIS A 88 2.98 7.05 -3.67
CA HIS A 88 2.87 8.09 -4.68
C HIS A 88 4.26 8.65 -5.02
N TYR A 89 4.56 8.69 -6.31
CA TYR A 89 5.77 9.26 -6.89
C TYR A 89 5.37 10.49 -7.70
N PRO A 90 5.38 11.68 -7.09
CA PRO A 90 5.09 12.90 -7.81
C PRO A 90 6.19 13.16 -8.84
N SER A 91 5.78 13.48 -10.07
CA SER A 91 6.69 14.08 -11.04
C SER A 91 6.74 15.59 -10.83
N ILE A 92 7.93 16.17 -10.90
CA ILE A 92 8.16 17.62 -10.87
C ILE A 92 8.18 18.18 -12.31
N ASP A 93 8.51 17.35 -13.30
CA ASP A 93 8.54 17.73 -14.70
C ASP A 93 7.14 17.69 -15.30
N ILE A 94 6.74 18.79 -15.96
CA ILE A 94 5.45 18.93 -16.65
C ILE A 94 5.23 17.82 -17.69
N ASP A 95 6.30 17.32 -18.30
CA ASP A 95 6.25 16.30 -19.35
C ASP A 95 6.21 14.86 -18.80
N GLN A 96 6.33 14.69 -17.49
CA GLN A 96 6.31 13.38 -16.84
C GLN A 96 5.08 13.28 -15.93
N SER A 97 4.35 12.17 -16.09
CA SER A 97 3.19 11.87 -15.25
C SER A 97 3.63 11.42 -13.86
N SER A 98 2.85 11.78 -12.84
CA SER A 98 3.04 11.22 -11.50
C SER A 98 2.63 9.75 -11.51
N MET A 99 3.23 8.93 -10.65
CA MET A 99 2.93 7.50 -10.59
C MET A 99 2.37 7.12 -9.23
N LEU A 100 1.40 6.22 -9.22
CA LEU A 100 0.93 5.55 -8.01
C LEU A 100 1.26 4.07 -8.10
N VAL A 101 2.04 3.55 -7.15
CA VAL A 101 2.35 2.13 -7.05
C VAL A 101 1.51 1.52 -5.95
N LEU A 102 0.72 0.51 -6.31
CA LEU A 102 -0.17 -0.24 -5.43
C LEU A 102 0.44 -1.60 -5.13
N TYR A 103 0.38 -2.00 -3.86
CA TYR A 103 0.81 -3.32 -3.41
C TYR A 103 -0.41 -4.08 -2.92
N GLN A 104 -0.77 -5.15 -3.61
CA GLN A 104 -1.98 -5.91 -3.36
C GLN A 104 -1.62 -7.33 -2.94
N HIS A 105 -2.07 -7.76 -1.76
CA HIS A 105 -1.92 -9.14 -1.29
C HIS A 105 -3.11 -9.98 -1.75
N LEU A 106 -2.82 -11.02 -2.51
CA LEU A 106 -3.81 -11.95 -3.04
C LEU A 106 -3.53 -13.34 -2.48
N LYS A 107 -4.55 -13.96 -1.89
CA LYS A 107 -4.51 -15.33 -1.43
C LYS A 107 -5.63 -16.12 -2.10
N GLU A 108 -5.27 -16.92 -3.10
CA GLU A 108 -6.18 -17.90 -3.68
C GLU A 108 -6.21 -19.19 -2.85
N PRO A 109 -7.35 -19.91 -2.78
CA PRO A 109 -7.41 -21.21 -2.12
C PRO A 109 -6.36 -22.17 -2.70
N ASN A 110 -5.63 -22.86 -1.83
CA ASN A 110 -4.60 -23.85 -2.20
C ASN A 110 -3.41 -23.32 -3.01
N ARG A 111 -3.20 -22.00 -3.08
CA ARG A 111 -1.99 -21.40 -3.69
C ARG A 111 -1.27 -20.52 -2.68
N PRO A 112 0.07 -20.42 -2.70
CA PRO A 112 0.78 -19.47 -1.86
C PRO A 112 0.27 -18.05 -2.08
N ALA A 113 0.27 -17.22 -1.03
CA ALA A 113 -0.03 -15.80 -1.19
C ALA A 113 0.91 -15.13 -2.20
N GLU A 114 0.37 -14.16 -2.93
CA GLU A 114 1.12 -13.34 -3.87
C GLU A 114 0.98 -11.86 -3.51
N VAL A 115 2.02 -11.07 -3.78
CA VAL A 115 1.95 -9.60 -3.77
C VAL A 115 2.09 -9.10 -5.18
N HIS A 116 1.03 -8.47 -5.68
CA HIS A 116 1.00 -7.85 -7.00
C HIS A 116 1.41 -6.38 -6.83
N VAL A 117 2.48 -5.98 -7.53
CA VAL A 117 2.95 -4.61 -7.58
C VAL A 117 2.44 -3.98 -8.87
N ILE A 118 1.54 -3.01 -8.75
CA ILE A 118 0.82 -2.42 -9.88
C ILE A 118 1.12 -0.93 -9.93
N ALA A 119 1.66 -0.46 -11.05
CA ALA A 119 1.85 0.96 -11.29
C ALA A 119 0.66 1.54 -12.05
N CYS A 120 0.18 2.68 -11.60
CA CYS A 120 -0.90 3.45 -12.20
C CYS A 120 -0.36 4.85 -12.52
N GLU A 121 -0.51 5.29 -13.76
CA GLU A 121 -0.09 6.61 -14.20
C GLU A 121 -1.15 7.65 -13.86
N LEU A 122 -0.79 8.67 -13.10
CA LEU A 122 -1.61 9.82 -12.77
C LEU A 122 -1.30 10.94 -13.76
N SER A 123 -2.12 11.05 -14.81
CA SER A 123 -1.99 12.09 -15.83
C SER A 123 -3.36 12.71 -16.13
N HIS A 124 -3.41 13.80 -16.88
CA HIS A 124 -4.68 14.35 -17.37
C HIS A 124 -5.23 13.60 -18.60
N ALA A 125 -4.49 12.58 -19.07
CA ALA A 125 -4.79 11.83 -20.28
C ALA A 125 -5.55 10.52 -19.95
N THR A 126 -5.46 9.54 -20.84
CA THR A 126 -6.14 8.25 -20.67
C THR A 126 -5.50 7.49 -19.51
N PRO A 127 -6.27 6.96 -18.54
CA PRO A 127 -5.72 6.19 -17.44
C PRO A 127 -4.91 4.99 -17.95
N SER A 128 -3.64 4.93 -17.58
CA SER A 128 -2.75 3.82 -17.93
C SER A 128 -2.26 3.12 -16.66
N HIS A 129 -2.09 1.80 -16.74
CA HIS A 129 -1.58 1.01 -15.64
C HIS A 129 -0.76 -0.17 -16.15
N ARG A 130 0.12 -0.69 -15.30
CA ARG A 130 0.96 -1.85 -15.61
C ARG A 130 1.21 -2.67 -14.35
N LEU A 131 1.07 -3.99 -14.47
CA LEU A 131 1.61 -4.92 -13.48
C LEU A 131 3.14 -4.91 -13.60
N LEU A 132 3.83 -4.43 -12.57
CA LEU A 132 5.28 -4.38 -12.55
C LEU A 132 5.88 -5.73 -12.17
N GLN A 133 5.35 -6.36 -11.12
CA GLN A 133 5.87 -7.61 -10.58
C GLN A 133 4.80 -8.39 -9.81
N VAL A 134 4.94 -9.72 -9.80
CA VAL A 134 4.21 -10.61 -8.89
C VAL A 134 5.23 -11.35 -8.02
N HIS A 135 5.13 -11.16 -6.71
CA HIS A 135 5.96 -11.83 -5.72
C HIS A 135 5.20 -12.96 -5.08
N ARG A 136 5.68 -14.20 -5.22
CA ARG A 136 5.13 -15.34 -4.47
C ARG A 136 5.74 -15.34 -3.09
N LEU A 137 4.92 -15.25 -2.04
CA LEU A 137 5.40 -15.28 -0.67
C LEU A 137 5.50 -16.72 -0.15
N PRO A 138 6.42 -17.00 0.79
CA PRO A 138 6.52 -18.30 1.45
C PRO A 138 5.22 -18.64 2.16
N SER A 139 4.72 -19.84 1.89
CA SER A 139 3.55 -20.42 2.56
C SER A 139 4.03 -21.43 3.61
N PRO A 140 3.39 -21.48 4.79
CA PRO A 140 2.16 -20.75 5.17
C PRO A 140 2.40 -19.37 5.81
N GLN A 141 3.65 -18.93 5.97
CA GLN A 141 4.01 -17.80 6.83
C GLN A 141 3.29 -16.49 6.45
N PHE A 142 3.12 -16.23 5.15
CA PHE A 142 2.53 -14.99 4.64
C PHE A 142 1.17 -15.18 3.97
N ASP A 143 0.54 -16.34 4.19
CA ASP A 143 -0.78 -16.60 3.64
C ASP A 143 -1.83 -15.65 4.21
N ASP A 144 -1.71 -15.33 5.50
CA ASP A 144 -2.50 -14.32 6.19
C ASP A 144 -1.58 -13.17 6.61
N THR A 145 -1.51 -12.12 5.77
CA THR A 145 -0.68 -10.95 6.09
C THR A 145 -1.19 -10.28 7.36
N THR A 146 -0.29 -10.06 8.32
CA THR A 146 -0.64 -9.48 9.63
C THR A 146 -0.40 -7.99 9.67
N GLU A 147 0.69 -7.53 9.07
CA GLU A 147 1.03 -6.10 9.01
C GLU A 147 1.81 -5.78 7.74
N ALA A 148 1.56 -4.58 7.19
CA ALA A 148 2.34 -4.01 6.11
C ALA A 148 2.77 -2.58 6.50
N ILE A 149 4.06 -2.29 6.33
CA ILE A 149 4.68 -1.03 6.73
C ILE A 149 5.38 -0.42 5.51
N ASN A 150 4.85 0.70 5.05
CA ASN A 150 5.47 1.51 4.01
C ASN A 150 6.52 2.43 4.66
N THR A 151 7.80 2.19 4.36
CA THR A 151 8.93 3.00 4.86
C THR A 151 9.33 4.12 3.89
N GLY A 152 8.65 4.24 2.75
CA GLY A 152 9.01 5.12 1.63
C GLY A 152 9.91 4.41 0.61
N ASP A 153 10.96 3.74 1.08
CA ASP A 153 11.92 3.04 0.20
C ASP A 153 11.61 1.56 0.06
N HIS A 154 10.91 0.96 1.03
CA HIS A 154 10.52 -0.44 1.02
C HIS A 154 9.10 -0.61 1.53
N LEU A 155 8.43 -1.63 1.02
CA LEU A 155 7.27 -2.22 1.69
C LEU A 155 7.74 -3.40 2.53
N ILE A 156 7.53 -3.32 3.85
CA ILE A 156 7.85 -4.39 4.78
C ILE A 156 6.56 -5.10 5.15
N ILE A 157 6.50 -6.39 4.85
CA ILE A 157 5.36 -7.27 5.18
C ILE A 157 5.79 -8.14 6.35
N LYS A 158 5.03 -8.11 7.45
CA LYS A 158 5.25 -8.96 8.61
C LYS A 158 4.19 -10.05 8.68
N SER A 159 4.67 -11.27 8.86
CA SER A 159 3.83 -12.43 9.22
C SER A 159 3.52 -12.45 10.71
N ALA A 160 2.59 -13.33 11.11
CA ALA A 160 2.25 -13.56 12.51
C ALA A 160 3.42 -14.15 13.32
N THR A 161 4.36 -14.82 12.65
CA THR A 161 5.58 -15.40 13.24
C THR A 161 6.76 -14.43 13.28
N ASN A 162 6.55 -13.16 12.93
CA ASN A 162 7.59 -12.13 12.79
C ASN A 162 8.62 -12.39 11.69
N ASP A 163 8.35 -13.30 10.75
CA ASP A 163 9.07 -13.32 9.47
C ASP A 163 8.74 -12.06 8.70
N GLU A 164 9.73 -11.52 7.99
CA GLU A 164 9.57 -10.30 7.22
C GLU A 164 9.91 -10.51 5.75
N ALA A 165 9.11 -9.90 4.88
CA ALA A 165 9.35 -9.83 3.45
C ALA A 165 9.43 -8.36 3.02
N TRP A 166 10.57 -7.95 2.47
CA TRP A 166 10.85 -6.57 2.11
C TRP A 166 10.86 -6.43 0.59
N ILE A 167 9.95 -5.64 0.04
CA ILE A 167 9.90 -5.31 -1.38
C ILE A 167 10.51 -3.92 -1.56
N SER A 168 11.54 -3.82 -2.41
CA SER A 168 12.18 -2.53 -2.72
C SER A 168 11.27 -1.67 -3.58
N ALA A 169 11.17 -0.39 -3.24
CA ALA A 169 10.42 0.57 -4.02
C ALA A 169 11.24 1.12 -5.22
N ALA A 170 12.57 1.06 -5.14
CA ALA A 170 13.47 1.46 -6.23
C ALA A 170 13.55 0.41 -7.34
N ASP A 171 13.48 -0.88 -6.97
CA ASP A 171 13.34 -1.99 -7.93
C ASP A 171 12.27 -2.95 -7.42
N PRO A 172 11.02 -2.88 -7.95
CA PRO A 172 9.91 -3.68 -7.48
C PRO A 172 10.08 -5.18 -7.72
N ARG A 173 11.14 -5.62 -8.41
CA ARG A 173 11.50 -7.03 -8.58
C ARG A 173 12.33 -7.58 -7.43
N GLN A 174 12.91 -6.71 -6.61
CA GLN A 174 13.75 -7.13 -5.49
C GLN A 174 12.88 -7.41 -4.26
N LEU A 175 12.97 -8.66 -3.80
CA LEU A 175 12.31 -9.16 -2.61
C LEU A 175 13.36 -9.78 -1.70
N THR A 176 13.43 -9.30 -0.46
CA THR A 176 14.33 -9.83 0.57
C THR A 176 13.51 -10.47 1.67
N TYR A 177 13.83 -11.71 2.00
CA TYR A 177 13.24 -12.39 3.16
C TYR A 177 14.19 -12.32 4.34
N LEU A 178 13.64 -11.97 5.49
CA LEU A 178 14.36 -11.91 6.74
C LEU A 178 13.63 -12.77 7.76
N ALA A 179 14.33 -13.79 8.24
CA ALA A 179 13.82 -14.66 9.30
C ALA A 179 13.56 -13.84 10.59
N PRO A 180 12.72 -14.35 11.50
CA PRO A 180 12.48 -13.72 12.78
C PRO A 180 13.81 -13.59 13.52
N GLN A 181 14.03 -12.45 14.15
CA GLN A 181 15.26 -12.26 14.90
C GLN A 181 15.25 -13.12 16.18
N GLY A 182 16.38 -13.78 16.45
CA GLY A 182 16.59 -14.55 17.67
C GLY A 182 17.01 -13.66 18.85
N ASN A 183 17.18 -14.27 20.02
CA ASN A 183 17.84 -13.65 21.19
C ASN A 183 17.18 -12.36 21.73
N GLY A 184 15.87 -12.21 21.54
CA GLY A 184 15.11 -11.06 22.05
C GLY A 184 15.36 -9.75 21.29
N VAL A 185 15.98 -9.81 20.10
CA VAL A 185 16.13 -8.64 19.24
C VAL A 185 14.81 -8.34 18.54
N GLN A 186 14.42 -7.07 18.52
CA GLN A 186 13.19 -6.59 17.90
C GLN A 186 13.52 -5.50 16.88
N ARG A 187 12.82 -5.55 15.72
CA ARG A 187 12.96 -4.57 14.65
C ARG A 187 11.72 -3.72 14.51
N PHE A 188 11.93 -2.41 14.54
CA PHE A 188 10.91 -1.39 14.39
C PHE A 188 11.18 -0.54 13.16
N TYR A 189 10.08 -0.12 12.54
CA TYR A 189 10.10 0.69 11.33
C TYR A 189 9.19 1.88 11.52
N ALA A 190 9.65 3.04 11.09
CA ALA A 190 8.82 4.23 11.04
C ALA A 190 8.18 4.34 9.65
N ARG A 191 6.86 4.62 9.62
CA ARG A 191 6.15 4.86 8.35
C ARG A 191 6.77 6.07 7.65
N HIS A 192 6.96 5.95 6.33
CA HIS A 192 7.54 6.98 5.47
C HIS A 192 8.94 7.46 5.91
N LYS A 193 9.70 6.64 6.64
CA LYS A 193 11.10 6.87 6.94
C LYS A 193 11.90 5.61 6.62
N SER A 194 12.94 5.76 5.80
CA SER A 194 13.87 4.68 5.44
C SER A 194 14.84 4.39 6.58
N GLN A 195 14.29 3.94 7.71
CA GLN A 195 15.04 3.68 8.94
C GLN A 195 14.61 2.35 9.56
N VAL A 196 15.59 1.63 10.09
CA VAL A 196 15.41 0.42 10.88
C VAL A 196 15.95 0.70 12.27
N ILE A 197 15.14 0.45 13.29
CA ILE A 197 15.56 0.51 14.67
C ILE A 197 15.61 -0.93 15.17
N GLU A 198 16.81 -1.41 15.53
CA GLU A 198 16.95 -2.71 16.18
C GLU A 198 17.22 -2.50 17.67
N MET A 199 16.41 -3.16 18.48
CA MET A 199 16.53 -3.15 19.93
C MET A 199 16.84 -4.56 20.41
N SER A 200 17.97 -4.72 21.09
CA SER A 200 18.31 -5.93 21.83
C SER A 200 18.35 -5.64 23.33
N PRO A 201 18.53 -6.64 24.20
CA PRO A 201 18.72 -6.40 25.62
C PRO A 201 20.00 -5.61 25.95
N GLN A 202 20.98 -5.52 25.04
CA GLN A 202 22.29 -4.89 25.29
C GLN A 202 22.57 -3.66 24.43
N TYR A 203 21.90 -3.49 23.30
CA TYR A 203 22.16 -2.40 22.37
C TYR A 203 20.89 -1.91 21.69
N LEU A 204 20.93 -0.65 21.25
CA LEU A 204 19.93 -0.03 20.39
C LEU A 204 20.67 0.55 19.18
N THR A 205 20.31 0.10 17.98
CA THR A 205 20.87 0.60 16.73
C THR A 205 19.79 1.29 15.91
N VAL A 206 20.19 2.37 15.23
CA VAL A 206 19.35 3.08 14.26
C VAL A 206 20.15 3.17 12.98
N ASP A 207 19.68 2.48 11.95
CA ASP A 207 20.32 2.44 10.64
C ASP A 207 19.34 2.90 9.55
N SER A 208 19.89 3.32 8.40
CA SER A 208 19.10 3.36 7.18
C SER A 208 18.83 1.93 6.69
N ILE A 209 17.73 1.72 5.96
CA ILE A 209 17.41 0.39 5.42
C ILE A 209 18.56 -0.12 4.53
N ALA A 210 19.12 0.74 3.68
CA ALA A 210 20.25 0.38 2.82
C ALA A 210 21.49 -0.05 3.63
N ASN A 211 21.87 0.69 4.67
CA ASN A 211 23.01 0.33 5.51
C ASN A 211 22.74 -0.97 6.27
N HIS A 212 21.52 -1.17 6.77
CA HIS A 212 21.13 -2.39 7.45
C HIS A 212 21.23 -3.62 6.52
N MET A 213 20.76 -3.50 5.27
CA MET A 213 20.88 -4.54 4.25
C MET A 213 22.34 -4.90 3.96
N LEU A 214 23.23 -3.90 3.87
CA LEU A 214 24.67 -4.14 3.71
C LEU A 214 25.27 -4.90 4.92
N LYS A 215 24.88 -4.55 6.15
CA LYS A 215 25.32 -5.27 7.36
C LYS A 215 24.86 -6.72 7.33
N LEU A 216 23.60 -6.99 6.97
CA LEU A 216 23.07 -8.34 6.86
C LEU A 216 23.82 -9.18 5.82
N ALA A 217 24.12 -8.59 4.65
CA ALA A 217 24.87 -9.27 3.60
C ALA A 217 26.29 -9.67 4.06
N VAL A 218 26.98 -8.79 4.80
CA VAL A 218 28.32 -9.09 5.36
C VAL A 218 28.24 -10.16 6.44
N GLN A 219 27.21 -10.14 7.28
CA GLN A 219 27.04 -11.15 8.33
C GLN A 219 26.78 -12.55 7.77
N GLN A 220 26.01 -12.67 6.68
CA GLN A 220 25.79 -13.95 6.01
C GLN A 220 27.08 -14.58 5.49
N GLN A 221 28.04 -13.79 5.00
CA GLN A 221 29.33 -14.31 4.52
C GLN A 221 30.21 -14.91 5.61
N HIS A 222 29.99 -14.55 6.88
CA HIS A 222 30.77 -15.09 8.00
C HIS A 222 30.16 -16.36 8.62
N LEU A 223 28.93 -16.72 8.23
CA LEU A 223 28.18 -17.88 8.73
C LEU A 223 28.11 -19.04 7.70
N ALA A 224 28.61 -18.83 6.48
CA ALA A 224 28.72 -19.83 5.41
C ALA A 224 30.14 -20.39 5.32
#